data_AF-A0A6G8D8C2-F1
#
_entry.id   AF-A0A6G8D8C2-F1
#
_cell.length_a   1.000
_cell.length_b   1.000
_cell.length_c   1.000
_cell.angle_alpha   90.00
_cell.angle_beta   90.00
_cell.angle_gamma   90.00
#
_symmetry.space_group_name_H-M   'P 1'
#
loop_
_entity.id
_entity.type
_entity.pdbx_description
1 polymer ?
#
loop_
_entity_poly.entity_id
_entity_poly.type
_entity_poly.pdbx_seq_one_letter_code
_entity_poly.pdbx_strand_id
1 'polypeptide(L)'
;MTTIYNGLEFDTELEAIWASFFDLAGWQWWYNPVAIDNWKPDFKVTFPCAHSECGGSHTLMVSVVPTRDLASQSSHPSLSYSYGVYDKNKRYVADGGALLGMSPIVSKWEISHGSGGGVEDVFFRVDNANELWDKAVVSIM
;
A
#
# COMPACT_ATOMS: atom_id res chain seq x y z
N MET A 1 1.78 0.72 -23.53
CA MET A 1 2.87 -0.24 -23.31
C MET A 1 2.57 -0.84 -21.96
N THR A 2 2.44 -2.16 -21.88
CA THR A 2 2.08 -2.82 -20.63
C THR A 2 3.36 -3.27 -19.93
N THR A 3 3.36 -3.16 -18.60
CA THR A 3 4.54 -3.42 -17.79
C THR A 3 4.38 -4.77 -17.13
N ILE A 4 5.36 -5.66 -17.32
CA ILE A 4 5.30 -7.02 -16.77
C ILE A 4 6.30 -7.12 -15.63
N TYR A 5 5.83 -7.52 -14.46
CA TYR A 5 6.67 -7.83 -13.31
C TYR A 5 6.23 -9.14 -12.67
N ASN A 6 7.18 -10.03 -12.41
CA ASN A 6 6.95 -11.36 -11.83
C ASN A 6 5.83 -12.17 -12.55
N GLY A 7 5.75 -12.05 -13.88
CA GLY A 7 4.76 -12.74 -14.71
C GLY A 7 3.35 -12.15 -14.68
N LEU A 8 3.13 -11.02 -14.00
CA LEU A 8 1.87 -10.28 -13.99
C LEU A 8 1.98 -9.01 -14.83
N GLU A 9 0.89 -8.69 -15.52
CA GLU A 9 0.74 -7.47 -16.31
C GLU A 9 0.07 -6.39 -15.46
N PHE A 10 0.69 -5.21 -15.41
CA PHE A 10 0.23 -4.05 -14.64
C PHE A 10 -0.34 -2.98 -15.56
N ASP A 11 -1.34 -2.25 -15.06
CA ASP A 11 -2.00 -1.17 -15.81
C ASP A 11 -1.06 0.03 -15.95
N THR A 12 -0.18 0.25 -14.96
CA THR A 12 0.86 1.27 -15.00
C THR A 12 2.24 0.74 -14.65
N GLU A 13 3.28 1.40 -15.17
CA GLU A 13 4.67 1.16 -14.75
C GLU A 13 4.85 1.43 -13.24
N LEU A 14 4.17 2.46 -12.70
CA LEU A 14 4.28 2.82 -11.29
C LEU A 14 3.75 1.72 -10.37
N GLU A 15 2.66 1.03 -10.74
CA GLU A 15 2.18 -0.14 -10.00
C GLU A 15 3.18 -1.29 -10.03
N ALA A 16 3.81 -1.56 -11.17
CA ALA A 16 4.84 -2.60 -11.27
C ALA A 16 6.07 -2.28 -10.39
N ILE A 17 6.47 -1.00 -10.32
CA ILE A 17 7.54 -0.53 -9.43
C ILE A 17 7.14 -0.76 -7.96
N TRP A 18 5.91 -0.42 -7.58
CA TRP A 18 5.42 -0.67 -6.23
C TRP A 18 5.37 -2.16 -5.88
N ALA A 19 4.93 -3.03 -6.81
CA ALA A 19 4.98 -4.48 -6.64
C ALA A 19 6.41 -4.97 -6.39
N SER A 20 7.39 -4.46 -7.17
CA SER A 20 8.81 -4.76 -6.95
C SER A 20 9.32 -4.25 -5.59
N PHE A 21 8.92 -3.05 -5.19
CA PHE A 21 9.25 -2.50 -3.87
C PHE A 21 8.69 -3.38 -2.75
N PHE A 22 7.44 -3.84 -2.85
CA PHE A 22 6.84 -4.70 -1.82
C PHE A 22 7.62 -6.01 -1.67
N ASP A 23 8.00 -6.66 -2.77
CA ASP A 23 8.84 -7.87 -2.72
C ASP A 23 10.18 -7.59 -2.03
N LEU A 24 10.85 -6.49 -2.39
CA LEU A 24 12.13 -6.09 -1.80
C LEU A 24 12.02 -5.74 -0.31
N ALA A 25 10.89 -5.18 0.12
CA ALA A 25 10.58 -4.87 1.52
C ALA A 25 10.13 -6.11 2.31
N GLY A 26 9.99 -7.28 1.66
CA GLY A 26 9.47 -8.50 2.28
C GLY A 26 7.98 -8.43 2.61
N TRP A 27 7.23 -7.58 1.92
CA TRP A 27 5.80 -7.42 2.08
C TRP A 27 5.06 -8.34 1.12
N GLN A 28 4.00 -8.98 1.59
CA GLN A 28 3.12 -9.75 0.72
C GLN A 28 2.15 -8.82 0.02
N TRP A 29 1.86 -9.07 -1.24
CA TRP A 29 0.91 -8.27 -1.99
C TRP A 29 0.05 -9.12 -2.91
N TRP A 30 -1.15 -8.61 -3.18
CA TRP A 30 -2.07 -9.14 -4.19
C TRP A 30 -2.55 -7.98 -5.05
N TYR A 31 -2.24 -8.05 -6.34
CA TYR A 31 -2.68 -7.09 -7.35
C TYR A 31 -4.16 -7.26 -7.73
N ASN A 32 -4.83 -6.13 -7.96
CA ASN A 32 -6.21 -6.03 -8.42
C ASN A 32 -7.24 -6.76 -7.52
N PRO A 33 -7.24 -6.52 -6.19
CA PRO A 33 -8.17 -7.16 -5.26
C PRO A 33 -9.63 -6.72 -5.51
N VAL A 34 -10.59 -7.40 -4.86
CA VAL A 34 -12.01 -7.05 -4.95
C VAL A 34 -12.27 -5.58 -4.53
N ALA A 35 -13.18 -4.92 -5.25
CA ALA A 35 -13.59 -3.55 -4.95
C ALA A 35 -14.27 -3.43 -3.57
N ILE A 36 -14.03 -2.31 -2.90
CA ILE A 36 -14.62 -1.92 -1.62
C ILE A 36 -15.57 -0.76 -1.90
N ASP A 37 -16.87 -0.98 -1.79
CA ASP A 37 -17.91 0.00 -2.11
C ASP A 37 -17.72 0.68 -3.48
N ASN A 38 -17.40 1.98 -3.50
CA ASN A 38 -17.15 2.79 -4.70
C ASN A 38 -15.66 2.94 -5.03
N TRP A 39 -14.78 2.21 -4.33
CA TRP A 39 -13.34 2.24 -4.49
C TRP A 39 -12.82 0.90 -5.00
N LYS A 40 -11.98 0.94 -6.04
CA LYS A 40 -11.23 -0.21 -6.54
C LYS A 40 -9.76 -0.04 -6.13
N PRO A 41 -9.27 -0.81 -5.15
CA PRO A 41 -7.85 -0.76 -4.78
C PRO A 41 -6.99 -1.45 -5.84
N ASP A 42 -5.75 -0.98 -5.98
CA ASP A 42 -4.76 -1.53 -6.90
C ASP A 42 -4.04 -2.72 -6.26
N PHE A 43 -3.80 -2.65 -4.94
CA PHE A 43 -3.18 -3.73 -4.18
C PHE A 43 -3.89 -4.02 -2.87
N LYS A 44 -3.77 -5.26 -2.41
CA LYS A 44 -3.86 -5.63 -1.00
C LYS A 44 -2.46 -5.97 -0.52
N VAL A 45 -1.96 -5.28 0.49
CA VAL A 45 -0.56 -5.39 0.96
C VAL A 45 -0.56 -5.82 2.42
N THR A 46 0.28 -6.78 2.79
CA THR A 46 0.44 -7.28 4.17
C THR A 46 1.91 -7.24 4.57
N PHE A 47 2.19 -6.66 5.74
CA PHE A 47 3.55 -6.52 6.26
C PHE A 47 3.64 -6.91 7.74
N PRO A 48 4.80 -7.41 8.19
CA PRO A 48 4.96 -7.89 9.56
C PRO A 48 4.91 -6.74 10.57
N CYS A 49 4.44 -7.04 11.78
CA CYS A 49 4.45 -6.14 12.91
C CYS A 49 4.94 -6.89 14.16
N ALA A 50 5.97 -6.34 14.82
CA ALA A 50 6.61 -6.99 15.96
C ALA A 50 5.98 -6.64 17.32
N HIS A 51 5.02 -5.69 17.36
CA HIS A 51 4.35 -5.32 18.60
C HIS A 51 3.47 -6.45 19.09
N SER A 52 3.58 -6.78 20.37
CA SER A 52 2.84 -7.88 21.01
C SER A 52 1.32 -7.68 21.00
N GLU A 53 0.87 -6.44 20.89
CA GLU A 53 -0.50 -6.00 20.82
C GLU A 53 -1.11 -6.22 19.42
N CYS A 54 -0.27 -6.48 18.42
CA CYS A 54 -0.68 -6.73 17.05
C CYS A 54 -0.70 -8.24 16.75
N GLY A 55 -1.55 -8.66 15.82
CA GLY A 55 -1.67 -10.07 15.41
C GLY A 55 -0.49 -10.63 14.61
N GLY A 56 0.69 -10.00 14.68
CA GLY A 56 1.91 -10.34 13.94
C GLY A 56 2.06 -9.65 12.57
N SER A 57 1.01 -9.04 12.04
CA SER A 57 1.04 -8.32 10.76
C SER A 57 -0.08 -7.28 10.67
N HIS A 58 0.07 -6.33 9.75
CA HIS A 58 -1.00 -5.45 9.29
C HIS A 58 -1.24 -5.63 7.80
N THR A 59 -2.47 -5.34 7.37
CA THR A 59 -2.94 -5.43 5.99
C THR A 59 -3.54 -4.09 5.57
N LEU A 60 -3.18 -3.61 4.38
CA LEU A 60 -3.73 -2.40 3.77
C LEU A 60 -4.42 -2.72 2.43
N MET A 61 -5.49 -2.00 2.13
CA MET A 61 -5.97 -1.84 0.76
C MET A 61 -5.32 -0.58 0.20
N VAL A 62 -4.69 -0.65 -0.97
CA VAL A 62 -3.78 0.38 -1.46
C VAL A 62 -4.25 0.89 -2.80
N SER A 63 -4.19 2.22 -2.99
CA SER A 63 -4.21 2.83 -4.30
C SER A 63 -2.89 3.50 -4.65
N VAL A 64 -2.50 3.39 -5.91
CA VAL A 64 -1.31 3.99 -6.51
C VAL A 64 -1.76 5.10 -7.45
N VAL A 65 -1.27 6.32 -7.24
CA VAL A 65 -1.63 7.47 -8.06
C VAL A 65 -0.37 8.20 -8.56
N PRO A 66 -0.35 8.72 -9.79
CA PRO A 66 0.82 9.39 -10.36
C PRO A 66 0.96 10.82 -9.85
N THR A 67 1.08 11.00 -8.52
CA THR A 67 1.28 12.30 -7.87
C THR A 67 2.59 12.35 -7.11
N ARG A 68 3.11 13.56 -6.96
CA ARG A 68 4.22 13.90 -6.06
C ARG A 68 3.75 14.56 -4.76
N ASP A 69 2.45 14.83 -4.65
CA ASP A 69 1.83 15.49 -3.52
C ASP A 69 0.46 14.87 -3.21
N LEU A 70 0.34 14.32 -2.00
CA LEU A 70 -0.91 13.72 -1.51
C LEU A 70 -1.95 14.77 -1.09
N ALA A 71 -1.57 16.02 -0.82
CA ALA A 71 -2.54 17.05 -0.43
C ALA A 71 -3.56 17.30 -1.55
N SER A 72 -3.10 17.27 -2.81
CA SER A 72 -3.95 17.33 -4.01
C SER A 72 -4.93 16.15 -4.15
N GLN A 73 -4.71 15.05 -3.42
CA GLN A 73 -5.49 13.82 -3.45
C GLN A 73 -6.21 13.55 -2.12
N SER A 74 -6.40 14.58 -1.29
CA SER A 74 -6.99 14.44 0.05
C SER A 74 -8.40 13.84 0.09
N SER A 75 -9.14 13.91 -1.02
CA SER A 75 -10.47 13.30 -1.18
C SER A 75 -10.44 11.90 -1.80
N HIS A 76 -9.26 11.31 -2.02
CA HIS A 76 -9.15 9.99 -2.63
C HIS A 76 -9.81 8.94 -1.71
N PRO A 77 -10.64 8.02 -2.26
CA PRO A 77 -11.40 7.06 -1.44
C PRO A 77 -10.56 6.24 -0.48
N SER A 78 -9.33 5.86 -0.88
CA SER A 78 -8.40 5.10 -0.04
C SER A 78 -8.08 5.76 1.30
N LEU A 79 -8.18 7.08 1.41
CA LEU A 79 -7.93 7.83 2.65
C LEU A 79 -9.16 7.92 3.56
N SER A 80 -10.32 7.42 3.12
CA SER A 80 -11.56 7.41 3.92
C SER A 80 -11.66 6.20 4.84
N TYR A 81 -10.72 5.25 4.76
CA TYR A 81 -10.77 3.98 5.47
C TYR A 81 -9.68 3.87 6.53
N SER A 82 -9.79 4.67 7.59
CA SER A 82 -8.92 4.56 8.77
C SER A 82 -9.44 3.51 9.76
N TYR A 83 -8.54 2.75 10.38
CA TYR A 83 -8.86 1.80 11.47
C TYR A 83 -9.82 0.67 11.09
N GLY A 84 -9.79 0.25 9.82
CA GLY A 84 -10.47 -0.94 9.33
C GLY A 84 -11.16 -0.73 7.99
N VAL A 85 -11.04 -1.73 7.14
CA VAL A 85 -11.76 -1.84 5.89
C VAL A 85 -12.70 -3.03 6.00
N TYR A 86 -13.95 -2.85 5.56
CA TYR A 86 -14.97 -3.89 5.59
C TYR A 86 -15.59 -4.06 4.20
N ASP A 87 -15.90 -5.31 3.84
CA ASP A 87 -16.63 -5.59 2.60
C ASP A 87 -18.13 -5.26 2.74
N LYS A 88 -18.87 -5.38 1.64
CA LYS A 88 -20.33 -5.19 1.59
C LYS A 88 -21.12 -6.06 2.58
N ASN A 89 -20.54 -7.16 3.07
CA ASN A 89 -21.13 -8.07 4.05
C ASN A 89 -20.66 -7.75 5.49
N LYS A 90 -20.00 -6.61 5.69
CA LYS A 90 -19.40 -6.18 6.97
C LYS A 90 -18.31 -7.13 7.48
N ARG A 91 -17.65 -7.88 6.59
CA ARG A 91 -16.49 -8.69 6.95
C ARG A 91 -15.26 -7.83 6.90
N TYR A 92 -14.43 -7.93 7.94
CA TYR A 92 -13.14 -7.26 7.99
C TYR A 92 -12.22 -7.78 6.87
N VAL A 93 -11.59 -6.87 6.12
CA VAL A 93 -10.71 -7.23 5.01
C VAL A 93 -9.27 -6.72 5.16
N ALA A 94 -9.06 -5.60 5.86
CA ALA A 94 -7.78 -4.94 6.06
C ALA A 94 -7.84 -3.94 7.23
N ASP A 95 -6.67 -3.57 7.77
CA ASP A 95 -6.49 -2.61 8.87
C ASP A 95 -6.74 -1.16 8.45
N GLY A 96 -6.59 -0.85 7.16
CA GLY A 96 -6.88 0.47 6.63
C GLY A 96 -6.69 0.58 5.12
N GLY A 97 -7.03 1.76 4.60
CA GLY A 97 -6.71 2.18 3.25
C GLY A 97 -5.41 2.99 3.20
N ALA A 98 -4.70 2.88 2.07
CA ALA A 98 -3.46 3.61 1.84
C ALA A 98 -3.46 4.29 0.47
N LEU A 99 -2.78 5.42 0.38
CA LEU A 99 -2.52 6.12 -0.86
C LEU A 99 -1.01 6.22 -1.07
N LEU A 100 -0.54 5.71 -2.21
CA LEU A 100 0.85 5.73 -2.61
C LEU A 100 1.02 6.55 -3.89
N GLY A 101 2.07 7.35 -3.92
CA GLY A 101 2.43 8.23 -5.03
C GLY A 101 3.61 7.71 -5.83
N MET A 102 4.34 8.65 -6.44
CA MET A 102 5.48 8.35 -7.30
C MET A 102 6.76 7.91 -6.56
N SER A 103 6.76 7.83 -5.23
CA SER A 103 7.90 7.39 -4.42
C SER A 103 7.49 7.11 -2.97
N PRO A 104 8.36 6.48 -2.15
CA PRO A 104 8.06 6.15 -0.75
C PRO A 104 7.68 7.35 0.13
N ILE A 105 8.23 8.53 -0.15
CA ILE A 105 7.91 9.74 0.64
C ILE A 105 6.50 10.26 0.37
N VAL A 106 5.92 9.87 -0.77
CA VAL A 106 4.57 10.23 -1.17
C VAL A 106 3.65 9.06 -0.81
N SER A 107 3.63 8.67 0.46
CA SER A 107 2.78 7.58 0.95
C SER A 107 2.08 7.98 2.24
N LYS A 108 0.87 7.45 2.46
CA LYS A 108 0.11 7.68 3.69
C LYS A 108 -0.95 6.60 3.92
N TRP A 109 -1.10 6.19 5.17
CA TRP A 109 -2.26 5.46 5.69
C TRP A 109 -2.48 5.78 7.17
N GLU A 110 -3.59 5.30 7.74
CA GLU A 110 -3.89 5.41 9.16
C GLU A 110 -4.52 4.12 9.70
N ILE A 111 -3.86 3.50 10.68
CA ILE A 111 -4.25 2.21 11.25
C ILE A 111 -4.05 2.17 12.77
N SER A 112 -4.68 1.19 13.41
CA SER A 112 -4.35 0.82 14.79
C SER A 112 -3.01 0.08 14.81
N HIS A 113 -2.13 0.44 15.73
CA HIS A 113 -0.78 -0.11 15.85
C HIS A 113 -0.23 0.04 17.27
N GLY A 114 0.32 -1.04 17.84
CA GLY A 114 0.78 -1.09 19.23
C GLY A 114 -0.35 -0.83 20.22
N SER A 115 -0.08 -0.04 21.27
CA SER A 115 -1.08 0.38 22.25
C SER A 115 -2.00 1.52 21.77
N GLY A 116 -1.94 1.89 20.49
CA GLY A 116 -2.68 3.02 19.92
C GLY A 116 -2.88 2.88 18.42
N GLY A 117 -2.67 3.98 17.71
CA GLY A 117 -2.77 4.05 16.25
C GLY A 117 -2.33 5.44 15.78
N GLY A 118 -2.28 5.62 14.48
CA GLY A 118 -1.93 6.91 13.91
C GLY A 118 -1.63 6.86 12.43
N VAL A 119 -1.25 8.02 11.92
CA VAL A 119 -0.81 8.20 10.54
C VAL A 119 0.59 7.62 10.40
N GLU A 120 0.77 6.80 9.37
CA GLU A 120 2.02 6.15 9.02
C GLU A 120 2.29 6.29 7.51
N ASP A 121 3.54 6.03 7.14
CA ASP A 121 4.04 6.05 5.78
C ASP A 121 5.12 4.96 5.60
N VAL A 122 5.65 4.83 4.38
CA VAL A 122 6.65 3.79 4.08
C VAL A 122 7.92 3.95 4.90
N PHE A 123 8.37 5.17 5.21
CA PHE A 123 9.57 5.38 6.01
C PHE A 123 9.37 4.99 7.48
N PHE A 124 8.13 5.05 7.97
CA PHE A 124 7.80 4.53 9.29
C PHE A 124 7.95 3.00 9.38
N ARG A 125 7.83 2.28 8.25
CA ARG A 125 7.86 0.81 8.21
C ARG A 125 9.12 0.21 7.60
N VAL A 126 9.86 0.97 6.81
CA VAL A 126 11.01 0.48 6.02
C VAL A 126 12.17 1.47 6.13
N ASP A 127 13.15 1.15 6.99
CA ASP A 127 14.28 2.04 7.31
C ASP A 127 15.11 2.41 6.06
N ASN A 128 15.28 1.48 5.11
CA ASN A 128 16.05 1.66 3.89
C ASN A 128 15.17 1.87 2.64
N ALA A 129 13.98 2.47 2.79
CA ALA A 129 13.00 2.62 1.71
C ALA A 129 13.57 3.22 0.41
N ASN A 130 14.46 4.22 0.49
CA ASN A 130 15.05 4.82 -0.72
C ASN A 130 15.91 3.83 -1.51
N GLU A 131 16.76 3.04 -0.85
CA GLU A 131 17.58 2.04 -1.53
C GLU A 131 16.73 0.95 -2.18
N LEU A 132 15.65 0.53 -1.53
CA LEU A 132 14.73 -0.46 -2.09
C LEU A 132 13.96 0.12 -3.27
N TRP A 133 13.56 1.38 -3.20
CA TRP A 133 12.88 2.06 -4.30
C TRP A 133 13.76 2.16 -5.54
N ASP A 134 15.02 2.59 -5.39
CA ASP A 134 15.95 2.68 -6.51
C ASP A 134 16.15 1.31 -7.18
N LYS A 135 16.25 0.24 -6.40
CA LYS A 135 16.30 -1.14 -6.92
C LYS A 135 15.01 -1.56 -7.62
N ALA A 136 13.85 -1.18 -7.07
CA ALA A 136 12.55 -1.49 -7.65
C ALA A 136 12.39 -0.83 -9.03
N VAL A 137 12.76 0.45 -9.15
CA VAL A 137 12.71 1.19 -10.42
C VAL A 137 13.61 0.53 -11.48
N VAL A 138 14.84 0.14 -11.11
CA VAL A 138 15.77 -0.57 -12.02
C VAL A 138 15.25 -1.96 -12.43
N SER A 139 14.42 -2.61 -11.62
CA SER A 139 13.89 -3.94 -11.93
C SER A 139 12.76 -3.93 -12.95
N ILE A 140 12.20 -2.74 -13.24
CA ILE A 140 11.08 -2.54 -14.16
C ILE A 140 11.52 -1.93 -15.50
N MET A 141 12.59 -1.10 -15.47
CA MET A 141 13.20 -0.50 -16.67
C MET A 141 14.04 -1.51 -17.48
#